data_AF-A0A7S2XRW4-F1
#
_entry.id   AF-A0A7S2XRW4-F1
#
_cell.length_a   1.000
_cell.length_b   1.000
_cell.length_c   1.000
_cell.angle_alpha   90.00
_cell.angle_beta   90.00
_cell.angle_gamma   90.00
#
_symmetry.space_group_name_H-M   'P 1'
#
loop_
_entity.id
_entity.type
_entity.pdbx_description
1 polymer ?
#
loop_
_entity_poly.entity_id
_entity_poly.type
_entity_poly.pdbx_seq_one_letter_code
_entity_poly.pdbx_strand_id
1 'polypeptide(L)'
;MKAHYQINAGDISVIRPMVYCRESLMTEFAKSANLPVINENCPACFEEPKERARIKKLLSREETLYPSLYDNMRRSLIPLMHDDSTSIMRSYLE
;
A
#
# COMPACT_ATOMS: atom_id res chain seq x y z
N MET A 1 2.32 2.59 10.39
CA MET A 1 3.15 3.31 9.41
C MET A 1 2.36 4.54 8.99
N LYS A 2 2.80 5.75 9.33
CA LYS A 2 2.03 6.98 9.05
C LYS A 2 1.99 7.29 7.55
N ALA A 3 0.92 7.88 7.04
CA ALA A 3 0.85 8.35 5.65
C ALA A 3 1.78 9.54 5.41
N HIS A 4 1.93 10.38 6.43
CA HIS A 4 2.83 11.52 6.49
C HIS A 4 3.45 11.60 7.89
N TYR A 5 4.76 11.82 7.98
CA TYR A 5 5.45 12.10 9.23
C TYR A 5 6.79 12.78 9.00
N GLN A 6 7.27 13.50 10.01
CA GLN A 6 8.61 14.06 10.05
C GLN A 6 9.54 13.07 10.74
N ILE A 7 10.76 12.89 10.24
CA ILE A 7 11.74 12.02 10.89
C ILE A 7 12.24 12.66 12.20
N ASN A 8 12.84 11.86 13.09
CA ASN A 8 13.28 12.34 14.40
C ASN A 8 14.28 13.51 14.34
N ALA A 9 15.10 13.57 13.29
CA ALA A 9 16.04 14.68 13.07
C ALA A 9 15.35 16.00 12.68
N GLY A 10 14.08 15.98 12.27
CA GLY A 10 13.29 17.18 11.99
C GLY A 10 13.59 17.86 10.66
N ASP A 11 14.48 17.34 9.84
CA ASP A 11 14.93 17.93 8.58
C ASP A 11 14.21 17.36 7.35
N ILE A 12 13.58 16.18 7.47
CA ILE A 12 12.92 15.49 6.37
C ILE A 12 11.48 15.12 6.72
N SER A 13 10.56 15.43 5.80
CA SER A 13 9.18 14.98 5.80
C SER A 13 9.00 13.81 4.83
N VAL A 14 8.52 12.68 5.35
CA VAL A 14 8.20 11.49 4.55
C VAL A 14 6.71 11.50 4.25
N ILE A 15 6.37 11.55 2.96
CA ILE A 15 4.99 11.40 2.46
C ILE A 15 4.86 10.08 1.69
N ARG A 16 3.68 9.46 1.76
CA ARG A 16 3.32 8.26 0.99
C ARG A 16 2.07 8.52 0.15
N PRO A 17 2.17 9.20 -1.01
CA PRO A 17 1.01 9.59 -1.80
C PRO A 17 0.14 8.40 -2.23
N MET A 18 0.77 7.29 -2.58
CA MET A 18 0.10 6.10 -3.12
C MET A 18 -0.31 5.09 -2.04
N VAL A 19 -0.30 5.46 -0.76
CA VAL A 19 -0.51 4.51 0.35
C VAL A 19 -1.91 3.90 0.39
N TYR A 20 -2.90 4.56 -0.24
CA TYR A 20 -4.27 4.05 -0.39
C TYR A 20 -4.52 3.35 -1.72
N CYS A 21 -3.54 3.34 -2.62
CA CYS A 21 -3.68 2.76 -3.95
C CYS A 21 -3.35 1.26 -3.91
N ARG A 22 -4.19 0.45 -4.55
CA ARG A 22 -3.92 -0.98 -4.77
C ARG A 22 -2.80 -1.14 -5.81
N GLU A 23 -2.02 -2.21 -5.68
CA GLU A 23 -0.95 -2.55 -6.62
C GLU A 23 -1.49 -2.81 -8.04
N SER A 24 -2.70 -3.35 -8.16
CA SER A 24 -3.40 -3.55 -9.44
C SER A 24 -3.64 -2.22 -10.17
N LEU A 25 -4.11 -1.18 -9.45
CA LEU A 25 -4.35 0.15 -10.02
C LEU A 25 -3.05 0.79 -10.51
N MET A 26 -1.94 0.62 -9.77
CA MET A 26 -0.64 1.13 -10.22
C MET A 26 -0.14 0.40 -11.47
N THR A 27 -0.35 -0.91 -11.55
CA THR A 27 0.02 -1.72 -12.72
C THR A 27 -0.80 -1.30 -13.95
N GLU A 28 -2.10 -1.10 -13.79
CA GLU A 28 -2.99 -0.65 -14.86
C GLU A 28 -2.63 0.76 -15.32
N PHE A 29 -2.38 1.68 -14.40
CA PHE A 29 -1.95 3.03 -14.71
C PHE A 29 -0.62 3.06 -15.46
N ALA A 30 0.37 2.28 -15.03
CA ALA A 30 1.65 2.21 -15.72
C ALA A 30 1.50 1.70 -17.17
N LYS A 31 0.62 0.73 -17.40
CA LYS A 31 0.30 0.24 -18.75
C LYS A 31 -0.41 1.30 -19.59
N SER A 32 -1.45 1.95 -19.05
CA SER A 32 -2.25 2.93 -19.81
C SER A 32 -1.45 4.19 -20.13
N ALA A 33 -0.57 4.62 -19.23
CA ALA A 33 0.32 5.76 -19.41
C ALA A 33 1.62 5.42 -20.16
N ASN A 34 1.81 4.17 -20.62
CA ASN A 34 3.02 3.69 -21.31
C ASN A 34 4.32 3.99 -20.55
N LEU A 35 4.29 3.82 -19.23
CA LEU A 35 5.47 4.05 -18.39
C LEU A 35 6.45 2.86 -18.50
N PRO A 36 7.77 3.11 -18.58
CA PRO A 36 8.76 2.04 -18.53
C PRO A 36 8.78 1.42 -17.14
N VAL A 37 8.42 0.14 -17.04
CA VAL A 37 8.45 -0.63 -15.78
C VAL A 37 9.57 -1.65 -15.85
N ILE A 38 10.54 -1.52 -14.95
CA ILE A 38 11.59 -2.51 -14.75
C ILE A 38 11.08 -3.53 -13.73
N ASN A 39 10.99 -4.79 -14.13
CA ASN A 39 10.65 -5.85 -13.19
C ASN A 39 11.85 -6.06 -12.26
N GLU A 40 11.63 -5.91 -10.95
CA GLU A 40 12.63 -5.96 -9.87
C GLU A 40 13.73 -6.98 -10.17
N ASN A 41 14.89 -6.50 -10.62
CA ASN A 41 16.01 -7.29 -11.13
C ASN A 41 17.16 -7.39 -10.11
N CYS A 42 16.88 -7.11 -8.83
CA CYS A 42 17.87 -7.15 -7.76
C CYS A 42 18.33 -8.59 -7.48
N PRO A 43 19.60 -8.95 -7.73
CA PRO A 43 20.09 -10.33 -7.57
C PRO A 43 19.98 -10.83 -6.12
N ALA A 44 20.13 -9.95 -5.12
CA ALA A 44 19.91 -10.27 -3.70
C ALA A 44 18.43 -10.45 -3.31
N CYS A 45 17.50 -10.21 -4.24
CA CYS A 45 16.07 -10.45 -4.05
C CYS A 45 15.58 -11.77 -4.65
N PHE A 46 16.39 -12.48 -5.44
CA PHE A 46 15.99 -13.70 -6.15
C PHE A 46 16.42 -15.02 -5.49
N GLU A 47 17.31 -14.99 -4.50
CA GLU A 47 17.83 -16.22 -3.89
C GLU A 47 16.80 -16.96 -3.02
N GLU A 48 15.69 -16.32 -2.60
CA GLU A 48 14.61 -16.98 -1.87
C GLU A 48 13.27 -16.25 -2.10
N PRO A 49 12.13 -16.97 -2.22
CA PRO A 49 10.82 -16.32 -2.25
C PRO A 49 10.56 -15.65 -0.90
N LYS A 50 10.86 -14.35 -0.83
CA LYS A 50 10.72 -13.54 0.38
C LYS A 50 9.29 -13.66 0.92
N GLU A 51 9.14 -13.72 2.24
CA GLU A 51 7.82 -13.78 2.92
C GLU A 51 6.81 -12.77 2.37
N ARG A 52 7.28 -11.62 1.88
CA ARG A 52 6.46 -10.62 1.16
C ARG A 52 5.68 -11.23 -0.01
N ALA A 53 6.31 -12.03 -0.87
CA ALA A 53 5.66 -12.66 -2.02
C ALA A 53 4.62 -13.70 -1.59
N ARG A 54 4.95 -14.51 -0.56
CA ARG A 54 4.03 -15.47 0.05
C ARG A 54 2.78 -14.76 0.59
N ILE A 55 2.94 -13.69 1.36
CA ILE A 55 1.81 -12.93 1.93
C ILE A 55 0.97 -12.26 0.84
N LYS A 56 1.59 -11.67 -0.20
CA LYS A 56 0.84 -11.12 -1.33
C LYS A 56 -0.03 -12.17 -2.01
N LYS A 57 0.51 -13.38 -2.25
CA LYS A 57 -0.24 -14.49 -2.85
C LYS A 57 -1.38 -14.98 -1.94
N LEU A 58 -1.13 -15.07 -0.63
CA LEU A 58 -2.15 -15.43 0.35
C LEU A 58 -3.31 -14.42 0.32
N LEU A 59 -3.03 -13.13 0.45
CA LEU A 59 -4.06 -12.08 0.47
C LEU A 59 -4.83 -12.00 -0.86
N SER A 60 -4.16 -12.21 -2.00
CA SER A 60 -4.82 -12.29 -3.31
C SER A 60 -5.77 -13.49 -3.40
N ARG A 61 -5.42 -14.64 -2.80
CA ARG A 61 -6.32 -15.80 -2.75
C ARG A 61 -7.54 -15.51 -1.88
N GLU A 62 -7.34 -14.87 -0.72
CA GLU A 62 -8.43 -14.54 0.20
C GLU A 62 -9.40 -13.50 -0.38
N GLU A 63 -8.92 -12.55 -1.19
CA GLU A 63 -9.77 -11.57 -1.88
C GLU A 63 -10.77 -12.22 -2.85
N THR A 64 -10.41 -13.35 -3.47
CA THR A 64 -11.34 -14.13 -4.30
C THR A 64 -12.54 -14.66 -3.51
N LEU A 65 -12.33 -14.98 -2.22
CA LEU A 65 -13.39 -15.46 -1.32
C LEU A 65 -14.14 -14.28 -0.67
N TYR A 66 -13.43 -13.20 -0.38
CA TYR A 66 -13.94 -12.02 0.32
C TYR A 66 -13.60 -10.74 -0.48
N PRO A 67 -14.49 -10.30 -1.39
CA PRO A 67 -14.20 -9.18 -2.28
C PRO A 67 -13.89 -7.85 -1.55
N SER A 68 -14.40 -7.67 -0.33
CA SER A 68 -14.17 -6.48 0.50
C SER A 68 -12.95 -6.58 1.42
N LEU A 69 -12.14 -7.64 1.33
CA LEU A 69 -11.00 -7.90 2.22
C LEU A 69 -10.07 -6.68 2.32
N TYR A 70 -9.60 -6.16 1.19
CA TYR A 70 -8.63 -5.07 1.18
C TYR A 70 -9.23 -3.73 1.61
N ASP A 71 -10.51 -3.49 1.33
CA ASP A 71 -11.21 -2.29 1.82
C ASP A 71 -11.37 -2.31 3.33
N ASN A 72 -11.72 -3.48 3.88
CA ASN A 72 -11.79 -3.68 5.33
C ASN A 72 -10.43 -3.53 5.99
N MET A 73 -9.37 -4.11 5.41
CA MET A 73 -7.99 -3.91 5.87
C MET A 73 -7.56 -2.44 5.79
N ARG A 74 -7.90 -1.73 4.72
CA ARG A 74 -7.61 -0.30 4.60
C ARG A 74 -8.30 0.49 5.70
N ARG A 75 -9.60 0.25 5.92
CA ARG A 75 -10.39 0.90 6.97
C ARG A 75 -9.83 0.66 8.36
N SER A 76 -9.40 -0.58 8.66
CA SER A 76 -8.81 -0.91 9.96
C SER A 76 -7.42 -0.29 10.16
N LEU A 77 -6.66 -0.07 9.08
CA LEU A 77 -5.33 0.54 9.14
C LEU A 77 -5.34 2.07 9.16
N ILE A 78 -6.37 2.73 8.63
CA ILE A 78 -6.46 4.21 8.56
C ILE A 78 -6.15 4.92 9.90
N PRO A 79 -6.65 4.46 11.05
CA PRO A 79 -6.35 5.10 12.33
C PRO A 79 -4.88 5.02 12.74
N LEU A 80 -4.15 4.02 12.27
CA LEU A 80 -2.71 3.85 12.53
C LEU A 80 -1.84 4.66 11.56
N MET A 81 -2.45 5.25 10.53
CA MET A 81 -1.77 5.98 9.46
C MET A 81 -1.81 7.50 9.67
N HIS A 82 -2.67 8.00 10.55
CA HIS A 82 -2.86 9.42 10.79
C HIS A 82 -2.89 9.72 12.27
N ASP A 83 -2.38 10.90 12.63
CA ASP A 83 -2.40 11.37 14.01
C ASP A 83 -3.80 11.85 14.43
N ASP A 84 -4.59 12.38 13.49
CA ASP A 84 -6.01 12.66 13.67
C ASP A 84 -6.84 11.70 12.79
N SER A 85 -7.20 10.56 13.37
CA SER A 85 -8.00 9.53 12.70
C SER A 85 -9.49 9.86 12.65
N THR A 86 -9.97 10.77 13.50
CA THR A 86 -11.40 11.02 13.72
C THR A 86 -12.00 11.83 12.57
N SER A 87 -11.31 12.89 12.13
CA SER A 87 -11.72 13.71 11.00
C SER A 87 -11.73 12.91 9.69
N ILE A 88 -10.73 12.05 9.50
CA ILE A 88 -10.55 11.25 8.29
C ILE A 88 -11.57 10.10 8.20
N MET A 89 -11.87 9.43 9.30
CA MET A 89 -12.90 8.38 9.28
C MET A 89 -14.28 8.92 8.93
N ARG A 90 -14.60 10.17 9.31
CA ARG A 90 -15.85 10.84 8.88
C ARG A 90 -15.88 11.08 7.37
N SER A 91 -14.80 11.55 6.76
CA SER A 91 -14.75 11.80 5.30
C SER A 91 -14.84 10.54 4.43
N TYR A 92 -14.70 9.34 5.00
CA TYR A 92 -14.84 8.06 4.28
C TYR A 92 -16.22 7.41 4.45
N LEU A 93 -17.06 7.92 5.34
CA LEU A 93 -18.43 7.45 5.59
C LEU A 93 -19.48 8.26 4.81
N GLU A 94 -19.13 9.47 4.39
CA GLU A 94 -19.87 10.32 3.45
C GLU A 94 -19.55 9.93 2.00
#